data_AF-A0A933LXB5-F1
#
_entry.id   AF-A0A933LXB5-F1
#
_cell.length_a   1.000
_cell.length_b   1.000
_cell.length_c   1.000
_cell.angle_alpha   90.00
_cell.angle_beta   90.00
_cell.angle_gamma   90.00
#
_symmetry.space_group_name_H-M   'P 1'
#
loop_
_entity.id
_entity.type
_entity.pdbx_description
1 polymer ?
#
loop_
_entity_poly.entity_id
_entity_poly.type
_entity_poly.pdbx_seq_one_letter_code
_entity_poly.pdbx_strand_id
1 'polypeptide(L)'
;MIVVAIIAIIAAIAIPGLLRARISSNEVSAVGTLKSLSTSQEQFKSQAVVDCDGDGTGEYGYFQELCGTSATRTDGALGGAQVSPTFMAATFGTTAAGAAGIANKSGYDFLIFLPDAAAPPVQEANPVPNGDNLQANNQETRWACYGWPTSAGTSGNRAFVINQEGQVYQSPNVGPIYDGTTSPVGALQGGNEAYALAGGNLDGSIVSDGTPASDGQTWTPSGG
;
A
#
# COMPACT_ATOMS: atom_id res chain seq x y z
N MET A 1 -26.04 34.48 26.68
CA MET A 1 -25.72 33.03 26.74
C MET A 1 -26.50 32.17 25.74
N ILE A 2 -27.58 32.65 25.13
CA ILE A 2 -28.41 31.87 24.20
C ILE A 2 -27.70 31.47 22.89
N VAL A 3 -26.84 32.35 22.37
CA VAL A 3 -26.09 32.10 21.12
C VAL A 3 -25.16 30.89 21.28
N VAL A 4 -24.46 30.78 22.41
CA VAL A 4 -23.56 29.65 22.69
C VAL A 4 -24.34 28.33 22.73
N ALA A 5 -25.53 28.33 23.35
CA ALA A 5 -26.37 27.14 23.43
C ALA A 5 -26.87 26.67 22.04
N ILE A 6 -27.25 27.60 21.16
CA ILE A 6 -27.70 27.27 19.81
C ILE A 6 -26.53 26.69 18.97
N ILE A 7 -25.34 27.31 19.05
CA ILE A 7 -24.15 26.81 18.35
C ILE A 7 -23.81 25.39 18.83
N ALA A 8 -23.91 25.12 20.14
CA ALA A 8 -23.64 23.80 20.70
C ALA A 8 -24.63 22.72 20.18
N ILE A 9 -25.92 23.04 20.05
CA ILE A 9 -26.94 22.11 19.55
C ILE A 9 -26.68 21.78 18.07
N ILE A 10 -26.41 22.79 17.24
CA ILE A 10 -26.14 22.60 15.81
C ILE A 10 -24.86 21.77 15.62
N ALA A 11 -23.80 22.09 16.38
CA ALA A 11 -22.54 21.36 16.33
C ALA A 11 -22.72 19.88 16.72
N ALA A 12 -23.51 19.58 17.77
CA ALA A 12 -23.76 18.21 18.21
C ALA A 12 -24.41 17.33 17.14
N ILE A 13 -25.27 17.91 16.28
CA ILE A 13 -25.93 17.18 15.18
C ILE A 13 -25.01 17.08 13.96
N ALA A 14 -24.29 18.16 13.63
CA ALA A 14 -23.50 18.25 12.42
C ALA A 14 -22.17 17.47 12.50
N ILE A 15 -21.48 17.51 13.66
CA ILE A 15 -20.15 16.91 13.82
C ILE A 15 -20.12 15.42 13.46
N PRO A 16 -21.05 14.56 13.93
CA PRO A 16 -21.05 13.14 13.56
C PRO A 16 -21.17 12.92 12.05
N GLY A 17 -22.00 13.70 11.36
CA GLY A 17 -22.17 13.63 9.92
C GLY A 17 -20.90 14.05 9.16
N LEU A 18 -20.26 15.14 9.61
CA LEU A 18 -19.02 15.64 9.02
C LEU A 18 -17.85 14.65 9.18
N LEU A 19 -17.75 13.98 10.33
CA LEU A 19 -16.74 12.95 10.56
C LEU A 19 -16.95 11.74 9.63
N ARG A 20 -18.19 11.26 9.50
CA ARG A 20 -18.52 10.16 8.56
C ARG A 20 -18.23 10.52 7.11
N ALA A 21 -18.56 11.75 6.71
CA ALA A 21 -18.26 12.26 5.37
C ALA A 21 -16.76 12.31 5.10
N ARG A 22 -15.97 12.78 6.08
CA ARG A 22 -14.50 12.81 5.98
C ARG A 22 -13.91 11.40 5.86
N ILE A 23 -14.35 10.46 6.69
CA ILE A 23 -13.90 9.05 6.64
C ILE A 23 -14.20 8.44 5.27
N SER A 24 -15.43 8.60 4.78
CA SER A 24 -15.82 8.11 3.45
C SER A 24 -14.98 8.73 2.33
N SER A 25 -14.76 10.05 2.39
CA SER A 25 -13.92 10.77 1.42
C SER A 25 -12.47 10.27 1.42
N ASN A 26 -11.90 10.01 2.60
CA ASN A 26 -10.56 9.48 2.73
C ASN A 26 -10.46 8.05 2.16
N GLU A 27 -11.44 7.20 2.46
CA GLU A 27 -11.52 5.82 1.95
C GLU A 27 -11.62 5.79 0.41
N VAL A 28 -12.45 6.65 -0.19
CA VAL A 28 -12.53 6.79 -1.65
C VAL A 28 -11.20 7.29 -2.23
N SER A 29 -10.55 8.27 -1.60
CA SER A 29 -9.23 8.75 -2.01
C SER A 29 -8.15 7.66 -1.91
N ALA A 30 -8.26 6.76 -0.94
CA ALA A 30 -7.34 5.64 -0.78
C ALA A 30 -7.51 4.61 -1.90
N VAL A 31 -8.75 4.20 -2.19
CA VAL A 31 -9.04 3.30 -3.33
C VAL A 31 -8.57 3.90 -4.66
N GLY A 32 -8.81 5.21 -4.89
CA GLY A 32 -8.33 5.89 -6.10
C GLY A 32 -6.81 5.96 -6.19
N THR A 33 -6.12 6.05 -5.05
CA THR A 33 -4.65 5.99 -4.97
C THR A 33 -4.14 4.59 -5.33
N LEU A 34 -4.73 3.53 -4.78
CA LEU A 34 -4.35 2.15 -5.09
C LEU A 34 -4.56 1.81 -6.56
N LYS A 35 -5.68 2.25 -7.18
CA LYS A 35 -5.91 2.09 -8.62
C LYS A 35 -4.88 2.85 -9.47
N SER A 36 -4.55 4.08 -9.08
CA SER A 36 -3.49 4.86 -9.74
C SER A 36 -2.14 4.17 -9.61
N LEU A 37 -1.85 3.58 -8.45
CA LEU A 37 -0.62 2.82 -8.21
C LEU A 37 -0.54 1.60 -9.13
N SER A 38 -1.60 0.80 -9.28
CA SER A 38 -1.61 -0.35 -10.18
C SER A 38 -1.27 0.04 -11.62
N THR A 39 -1.87 1.10 -12.16
CA THR A 39 -1.49 1.62 -13.49
C THR A 39 -0.04 2.09 -13.54
N SER A 40 0.45 2.75 -12.48
CA SER A 40 1.83 3.25 -12.41
C SER A 40 2.84 2.10 -12.36
N GLN A 41 2.52 1.01 -11.66
CA GLN A 41 3.33 -0.21 -11.59
C GLN A 41 3.48 -0.87 -12.96
N GLU A 42 2.38 -1.01 -13.71
CA GLU A 42 2.44 -1.55 -15.08
C GLU A 42 3.27 -0.66 -16.03
N GLN A 43 3.15 0.66 -15.89
CA GLN A 43 3.97 1.60 -16.68
C GLN A 43 5.46 1.51 -16.32
N PHE A 44 5.77 1.44 -15.02
CA PHE A 44 7.13 1.29 -14.51
C PHE A 44 7.78 0.01 -15.04
N LYS A 45 7.05 -1.11 -14.91
CA LYS A 45 7.46 -2.43 -15.39
C LYS A 45 7.65 -2.47 -16.91
N SER A 46 6.70 -1.95 -17.68
CA SER A 46 6.77 -1.96 -19.15
C SER A 46 7.90 -1.12 -19.74
N GLN A 47 8.44 -0.16 -18.97
CA GLN A 47 9.60 0.63 -19.35
C GLN A 47 10.93 0.01 -18.91
N ALA A 48 10.91 -1.17 -18.27
CA ALA A 48 12.10 -1.84 -17.73
C ALA A 48 12.98 -0.88 -16.90
N VAL A 49 12.33 -0.06 -16.08
CA VAL A 49 13.00 0.98 -15.27
C VAL A 49 14.00 0.33 -14.32
N VAL A 50 13.57 -0.78 -13.73
CA VAL A 50 14.41 -1.76 -13.04
C VAL A 50 14.40 -3.02 -13.94
N ASP A 51 15.53 -3.71 -13.98
CA ASP A 51 15.78 -4.99 -14.69
C ASP A 51 17.03 -5.62 -14.05
N CYS A 52 16.90 -6.08 -12.80
CA CYS A 52 18.01 -6.47 -11.93
C CYS A 52 18.78 -7.71 -12.41
N ASP A 53 18.16 -8.59 -13.21
CA ASP A 53 18.83 -9.77 -13.77
C ASP A 53 19.21 -9.61 -15.26
N GLY A 54 18.81 -8.51 -15.89
CA GLY A 54 19.25 -8.11 -17.23
C GLY A 54 18.63 -8.96 -18.33
N ASP A 55 17.48 -9.58 -18.09
CA ASP A 55 16.80 -10.45 -19.04
C ASP A 55 15.90 -9.67 -20.03
N GLY A 56 15.73 -8.36 -19.80
CA GLY A 56 14.93 -7.44 -20.61
C GLY A 56 13.47 -7.32 -20.16
N THR A 57 13.08 -7.98 -19.08
CA THR A 57 11.76 -7.88 -18.45
C THR A 57 11.84 -6.98 -17.22
N GLY A 58 11.05 -5.91 -17.20
CA GLY A 58 11.06 -5.02 -16.03
C GLY A 58 10.39 -5.63 -14.80
N GLU A 59 10.82 -5.19 -13.62
CA GLU A 59 10.19 -5.51 -12.34
C GLU A 59 9.31 -4.37 -11.80
N TYR A 60 8.43 -4.73 -10.86
CA TYR A 60 7.66 -3.76 -10.08
C TYR A 60 8.54 -3.01 -9.05
N GLY A 61 8.13 -1.78 -8.72
CA GLY A 61 8.93 -0.86 -7.91
C GLY A 61 8.34 -0.50 -6.55
N TYR A 62 9.16 0.09 -5.67
CA TYR A 62 8.71 0.74 -4.43
C TYR A 62 8.30 2.20 -4.65
N PHE A 63 7.62 2.81 -3.67
CA PHE A 63 7.13 4.19 -3.81
C PHE A 63 8.24 5.19 -4.12
N GLN A 64 9.41 5.10 -3.48
CA GLN A 64 10.51 6.02 -3.75
C GLN A 64 11.08 5.88 -5.15
N GLU A 65 11.03 4.69 -5.74
CA GLU A 65 11.45 4.43 -7.12
C GLU A 65 10.42 5.02 -8.10
N LEU A 66 9.13 4.74 -7.90
CA LEU A 66 8.04 5.29 -8.74
C LEU A 66 7.97 6.81 -8.66
N CYS A 67 8.32 7.39 -7.51
CA CYS A 67 8.33 8.83 -7.26
C CYS A 67 9.66 9.52 -7.61
N GLY A 68 10.70 8.76 -7.96
CA GLY A 68 12.04 9.29 -8.21
C GLY A 68 12.67 10.01 -7.02
N THR A 69 12.21 9.77 -5.78
CA THR A 69 12.76 10.40 -4.57
C THR A 69 14.03 9.72 -4.08
N SER A 70 14.22 8.45 -4.45
CA SER A 70 15.46 7.70 -4.24
C SER A 70 15.95 7.12 -5.57
N ALA A 71 17.24 6.78 -5.61
CA ALA A 71 17.79 5.95 -6.66
C ALA A 71 16.99 4.64 -6.79
N THR A 72 16.80 4.18 -8.03
CA THR A 72 16.31 2.82 -8.28
C THR A 72 17.29 1.80 -7.70
N ARG A 73 16.80 0.58 -7.43
CA ARG A 73 17.71 -0.56 -7.19
C ARG A 73 18.69 -0.69 -8.35
N THR A 74 19.94 -0.97 -8.00
CA THR A 74 21.05 -0.96 -8.96
C THR A 74 20.83 -2.05 -10.01
N ASP A 75 21.56 -2.01 -11.12
CA ASP A 75 21.53 -3.02 -12.21
C ASP A 75 20.29 -3.11 -13.11
N GLY A 76 19.24 -2.30 -12.92
CA GLY A 76 18.24 -2.02 -13.98
C GLY A 76 18.71 -1.07 -15.08
N ALA A 77 17.87 -0.79 -16.09
CA ALA A 77 18.21 0.10 -17.22
C ALA A 77 18.70 1.51 -16.81
N LEU A 78 18.31 1.97 -15.61
CA LEU A 78 18.76 3.23 -15.03
C LEU A 78 20.05 3.15 -14.19
N GLY A 79 20.58 1.97 -13.90
CA GLY A 79 21.84 1.78 -13.18
C GLY A 79 21.89 2.45 -11.81
N GLY A 80 20.77 2.49 -11.09
CA GLY A 80 20.66 3.21 -9.81
C GLY A 80 20.44 4.71 -9.94
N ALA A 81 20.03 5.23 -11.11
CA ALA A 81 19.57 6.60 -11.24
C ALA A 81 18.14 6.78 -10.71
N GLN A 82 17.79 8.02 -10.37
CA GLN A 82 16.43 8.40 -10.06
C GLN A 82 15.58 8.44 -11.34
N VAL A 83 14.33 8.02 -11.22
CA VAL A 83 13.37 8.05 -12.32
C VAL A 83 13.00 9.50 -12.67
N SER A 84 13.03 9.83 -13.96
CA SER A 84 12.54 11.11 -14.50
C SER A 84 12.09 10.93 -15.96
N PRO A 85 10.83 11.28 -16.32
CA PRO A 85 9.76 11.76 -15.45
C PRO A 85 9.22 10.67 -14.50
N THR A 86 8.66 11.08 -13.35
CA THR A 86 8.17 10.15 -12.32
C THR A 86 6.82 9.52 -12.70
N PHE A 87 6.54 8.31 -12.19
CA PHE A 87 5.27 7.61 -12.42
C PHE A 87 4.20 8.00 -11.39
N MET A 88 4.63 8.38 -10.19
CA MET A 88 3.75 8.89 -9.14
C MET A 88 4.22 10.24 -8.59
N ALA A 89 3.31 10.95 -7.93
CA ALA A 89 3.61 12.23 -7.30
C ALA A 89 4.60 12.06 -6.14
N ALA A 90 5.58 12.97 -6.04
CA ALA A 90 6.63 12.92 -5.01
C ALA A 90 6.14 12.84 -3.56
N THR A 91 4.88 13.21 -3.29
CA THR A 91 4.24 13.08 -1.96
C THR A 91 4.20 11.65 -1.43
N PHE A 92 4.27 10.63 -2.30
CA PHE A 92 4.32 9.23 -1.87
C PHE A 92 5.74 8.77 -1.55
N GLY A 93 6.75 9.40 -2.14
CA GLY A 93 8.16 9.11 -1.85
C GLY A 93 8.67 9.75 -0.55
N THR A 94 7.93 10.69 0.03
CA THR A 94 8.21 11.24 1.37
C THR A 94 7.63 10.32 2.44
N THR A 95 8.45 9.42 2.96
CA THR A 95 8.07 8.55 4.10
C THR A 95 7.82 9.41 5.34
N ALA A 96 6.84 9.06 6.17
CA ALA A 96 6.69 9.69 7.47
C ALA A 96 8.00 9.52 8.28
N ALA A 97 8.47 10.56 8.98
CA ALA A 97 9.74 10.52 9.70
C ALA A 97 9.73 9.35 10.71
N GLY A 98 10.62 8.37 10.52
CA GLY A 98 10.70 7.15 11.34
C GLY A 98 9.77 6.00 10.90
N ALA A 99 9.07 6.12 9.77
CA ALA A 99 8.20 5.09 9.22
C ALA A 99 8.86 4.36 8.04
N ALA A 100 8.86 3.04 8.11
CA ALA A 100 9.61 2.10 7.30
C ALA A 100 9.17 2.01 5.81
N GLY A 101 9.28 3.10 5.03
CA GLY A 101 8.82 3.10 3.62
C GLY A 101 7.31 3.30 3.47
N ILE A 102 6.66 3.83 4.51
CA ILE A 102 5.22 4.06 4.53
C ILE A 102 4.93 5.43 3.92
N ALA A 103 4.20 5.42 2.80
CA ALA A 103 3.73 6.62 2.12
C ALA A 103 2.41 7.10 2.75
N ASN A 104 2.22 8.40 2.89
CA ASN A 104 1.00 8.97 3.49
C ASN A 104 0.24 9.86 2.50
N LYS A 105 -1.08 9.66 2.42
CA LYS A 105 -1.95 10.57 1.67
C LYS A 105 -3.39 10.53 2.19
N SER A 106 -4.00 11.70 2.35
CA SER A 106 -5.43 11.85 2.67
C SER A 106 -5.89 11.06 3.92
N GLY A 107 -5.05 10.95 4.96
CA GLY A 107 -5.38 10.22 6.19
C GLY A 107 -5.27 8.70 6.07
N TYR A 108 -4.64 8.22 5.01
CA TYR A 108 -4.28 6.82 4.81
C TYR A 108 -2.77 6.68 4.64
N ASP A 109 -2.24 5.62 5.21
CA ASP A 109 -0.88 5.13 5.09
C ASP A 109 -0.86 3.97 4.09
N PHE A 110 0.19 3.90 3.28
CA PHE A 110 0.36 2.94 2.21
C PHE A 110 1.74 2.31 2.26
N LEU A 111 1.83 1.02 1.98
CA LEU A 111 3.09 0.29 1.96
C LEU A 111 3.08 -0.77 0.88
N ILE A 112 4.15 -0.78 0.09
CA ILE A 112 4.37 -1.73 -0.99
C ILE A 112 5.26 -2.87 -0.48
N PHE A 113 4.87 -4.08 -0.84
CA PHE A 113 5.64 -5.30 -0.66
C PHE A 113 6.00 -5.87 -2.04
N LEU A 114 7.26 -6.23 -2.19
CA LEU A 114 7.78 -6.97 -3.32
C LEU A 114 8.27 -8.33 -2.86
N PRO A 115 8.10 -9.40 -3.64
CA PRO A 115 8.63 -10.71 -3.27
C PRO A 115 10.15 -10.70 -3.21
N ASP A 116 10.73 -11.48 -2.30
CA ASP A 116 12.18 -11.72 -2.22
C ASP A 116 12.54 -13.04 -2.96
N ALA A 117 13.80 -13.47 -2.99
CA ALA A 117 14.20 -14.80 -3.47
C ALA A 117 13.56 -15.91 -2.62
N ALA A 118 13.39 -15.65 -1.33
CA ALA A 118 12.67 -16.49 -0.38
C ALA A 118 11.53 -15.70 0.28
N ALA A 119 10.57 -16.38 0.90
CA ALA A 119 9.57 -15.71 1.72
C ALA A 119 10.18 -15.24 3.06
N PRO A 120 9.66 -14.16 3.69
CA PRO A 120 8.53 -13.34 3.26
C PRO A 120 8.91 -12.25 2.24
N PRO A 121 7.94 -11.65 1.55
CA PRO A 121 8.16 -10.44 0.77
C PRO A 121 8.65 -9.30 1.66
N VAL A 122 9.29 -8.34 1.02
CA VAL A 122 9.98 -7.23 1.69
C VAL A 122 9.37 -5.89 1.38
N GLN A 123 9.43 -5.01 2.37
CA GLN A 123 9.03 -3.62 2.30
C GLN A 123 10.22 -2.71 1.98
N GLU A 124 9.91 -1.48 1.56
CA GLU A 124 10.88 -0.48 1.13
C GLU A 124 11.96 -0.10 2.17
N ALA A 125 11.69 -0.21 3.48
CA ALA A 125 12.72 0.05 4.51
C ALA A 125 13.79 -1.02 4.65
N ASN A 126 13.57 -2.20 4.07
CA ASN A 126 14.57 -3.26 3.99
C ASN A 126 14.62 -3.73 2.53
N PRO A 127 15.04 -2.85 1.61
CA PRO A 127 14.99 -3.14 0.19
C PRO A 127 15.90 -4.33 -0.09
N VAL A 128 15.47 -5.21 -0.98
CA VAL A 128 16.21 -6.45 -1.26
C VAL A 128 17.61 -6.14 -1.78
N PRO A 129 18.65 -6.87 -1.33
CA PRO A 129 19.95 -6.86 -1.97
C PRO A 129 19.84 -7.21 -3.45
N ASN A 130 20.59 -6.49 -4.26
CA ASN A 130 20.61 -6.66 -5.70
C ASN A 130 21.24 -8.01 -6.12
N GLY A 131 20.67 -8.69 -7.12
CA GLY A 131 21.37 -9.71 -7.91
C GLY A 131 20.98 -11.18 -7.73
N ASP A 132 19.81 -11.49 -7.15
CA ASP A 132 19.24 -12.85 -7.25
C ASP A 132 18.21 -12.92 -8.40
N ASN A 133 18.48 -13.73 -9.42
CA ASN A 133 17.58 -13.89 -10.56
C ASN A 133 16.20 -14.39 -10.13
N LEU A 134 16.10 -15.31 -9.14
CA LEU A 134 14.81 -15.81 -8.69
C LEU A 134 13.96 -14.69 -8.09
N GLN A 135 14.60 -13.78 -7.36
CA GLN A 135 13.94 -12.60 -6.83
C GLN A 135 13.46 -11.68 -7.95
N ALA A 136 14.32 -11.34 -8.91
CA ALA A 136 13.96 -10.49 -10.06
C ALA A 136 12.73 -11.05 -10.79
N ASN A 137 12.79 -12.34 -11.15
CA ASN A 137 11.69 -13.09 -11.77
C ASN A 137 10.38 -13.06 -10.95
N ASN A 138 10.48 -13.12 -9.61
CA ASN A 138 9.32 -13.00 -8.75
C ASN A 138 8.75 -11.57 -8.79
N GLN A 139 9.60 -10.56 -8.81
CA GLN A 139 9.22 -9.15 -8.83
C GLN A 139 8.73 -8.66 -10.19
N GLU A 140 8.94 -9.40 -11.27
CA GLU A 140 8.27 -9.17 -12.56
C GLU A 140 6.78 -9.52 -12.53
N THR A 141 6.39 -10.46 -11.66
CA THR A 141 5.07 -11.10 -11.72
C THR A 141 4.17 -10.71 -10.57
N ARG A 142 4.74 -10.26 -9.44
CA ARG A 142 3.98 -10.09 -8.19
C ARG A 142 4.41 -8.85 -7.42
N TRP A 143 3.41 -8.24 -6.81
CA TRP A 143 3.56 -7.17 -5.83
C TRP A 143 2.25 -7.05 -5.05
N ALA A 144 2.31 -6.44 -3.88
CA ALA A 144 1.11 -6.07 -3.14
C ALA A 144 1.30 -4.68 -2.52
N CYS A 145 0.20 -3.94 -2.38
CA CYS A 145 0.17 -2.71 -1.63
C CYS A 145 -1.01 -2.70 -0.67
N TYR A 146 -0.73 -2.41 0.58
CA TYR A 146 -1.73 -2.24 1.62
C TYR A 146 -1.95 -0.76 1.87
N GLY A 147 -3.20 -0.38 2.10
CA GLY A 147 -3.61 0.96 2.49
C GLY A 147 -4.48 0.91 3.74
N TRP A 148 -4.15 1.67 4.77
CA TRP A 148 -4.89 1.66 6.04
C TRP A 148 -4.98 3.05 6.68
N PRO A 149 -5.92 3.27 7.61
CA PRO A 149 -6.07 4.58 8.22
C PRO A 149 -4.87 4.95 9.09
N THR A 150 -4.44 6.21 9.00
CA THR A 150 -3.45 6.80 9.94
C THR A 150 -3.93 6.79 11.39
N SER A 151 -5.25 6.79 11.59
CA SER A 151 -5.90 6.66 12.90
C SER A 151 -7.28 6.04 12.71
N ALA A 152 -7.42 4.77 13.08
CA ALA A 152 -8.67 4.02 13.00
C ALA A 152 -9.79 4.72 13.80
N GLY A 153 -10.99 4.81 13.22
CA GLY A 153 -12.12 5.53 13.81
C GLY A 153 -12.12 7.04 13.56
N THR A 154 -11.00 7.62 13.10
CA THR A 154 -10.89 9.07 12.84
C THR A 154 -10.59 9.38 11.38
N SER A 155 -9.52 8.80 10.82
CA SER A 155 -9.13 9.05 9.43
C SER A 155 -9.76 8.05 8.46
N GLY A 156 -10.08 6.85 8.96
CA GLY A 156 -10.73 5.79 8.21
C GLY A 156 -11.09 4.62 9.12
N ASN A 157 -11.88 3.69 8.62
CA ASN A 157 -12.21 2.45 9.35
C ASN A 157 -11.71 1.22 8.61
N ARG A 158 -11.77 1.23 7.27
CA ARG A 158 -11.40 0.08 6.44
C ARG A 158 -9.93 0.07 6.09
N ALA A 159 -9.38 -1.14 5.97
CA ALA A 159 -8.10 -1.40 5.33
C ALA A 159 -8.34 -1.90 3.89
N PHE A 160 -7.35 -1.70 3.04
CA PHE A 160 -7.40 -2.02 1.62
C PHE A 160 -6.13 -2.73 1.19
N VAL A 161 -6.25 -3.58 0.17
CA VAL A 161 -5.10 -4.22 -0.47
C VAL A 161 -5.35 -4.29 -1.98
N ILE A 162 -4.29 -4.13 -2.75
CA ILE A 162 -4.27 -4.36 -4.20
C ILE A 162 -3.00 -5.13 -4.55
N ASN A 163 -3.05 -5.93 -5.60
CA ASN A 163 -1.90 -6.66 -6.13
C ASN A 163 -1.84 -6.52 -7.67
N GLN A 164 -1.01 -7.33 -8.33
CA GLN A 164 -0.86 -7.36 -9.79
C GLN A 164 -2.15 -7.62 -10.58
N GLU A 165 -3.20 -8.16 -9.95
CA GLU A 165 -4.50 -8.38 -10.60
C GLU A 165 -5.28 -7.06 -10.79
N GLY A 166 -4.86 -5.98 -10.14
CA GLY A 166 -5.47 -4.65 -10.27
C GLY A 166 -6.82 -4.47 -9.56
N GLN A 167 -7.35 -5.53 -8.93
CA GLN A 167 -8.56 -5.46 -8.11
C GLN A 167 -8.22 -4.99 -6.70
N VAL A 168 -8.94 -3.98 -6.22
CA VAL A 168 -8.85 -3.53 -4.83
C VAL A 168 -9.77 -4.38 -3.97
N TYR A 169 -9.23 -4.91 -2.88
CA TYR A 169 -9.97 -5.60 -1.83
C TYR A 169 -10.01 -4.70 -0.59
N GLN A 170 -11.07 -4.87 0.21
CA GLN A 170 -11.31 -4.14 1.43
C GLN A 170 -11.55 -5.10 2.59
N SER A 171 -11.11 -4.69 3.77
CA SER A 171 -11.40 -5.34 5.04
C SER A 171 -12.07 -4.35 6.00
N PRO A 172 -13.07 -4.79 6.80
CA PRO A 172 -13.65 -3.96 7.85
C PRO A 172 -12.66 -3.56 8.95
N ASN A 173 -11.48 -4.21 9.04
CA ASN A 173 -10.44 -3.95 10.05
C ASN A 173 -11.00 -4.04 11.49
N VAL A 174 -11.69 -5.15 11.80
CA VAL A 174 -12.31 -5.37 13.11
C VAL A 174 -11.22 -5.54 14.16
N GLY A 175 -11.29 -4.79 15.26
CA GLY A 175 -10.22 -4.76 16.28
C GLY A 175 -8.93 -4.25 15.65
N PRO A 176 -8.86 -2.95 15.31
CA PRO A 176 -8.00 -2.42 14.26
C PRO A 176 -6.54 -2.83 14.45
N ILE A 177 -6.10 -3.75 13.58
CA ILE A 177 -4.71 -4.18 13.45
C ILE A 177 -3.98 -3.34 12.40
N TYR A 178 -4.73 -2.73 11.48
CA TYR A 178 -4.23 -1.79 10.49
C TYR A 178 -4.50 -0.35 10.97
N ASP A 179 -3.55 0.24 11.71
CA ASP A 179 -3.72 1.57 12.32
C ASP A 179 -2.39 2.33 12.49
N GLY A 180 -2.28 3.50 11.84
CA GLY A 180 -1.12 4.38 11.94
C GLY A 180 0.18 3.71 11.48
N THR A 181 1.32 4.23 11.93
CA THR A 181 2.64 3.74 11.49
C THR A 181 3.27 2.69 12.41
N THR A 182 2.67 2.45 13.59
CA THR A 182 3.22 1.55 14.62
C THR A 182 2.43 0.25 14.78
N SER A 183 1.11 0.26 14.59
CA SER A 183 0.27 -0.93 14.77
C SER A 183 0.11 -1.86 13.56
N PRO A 184 0.43 -1.50 12.30
CA PRO A 184 0.52 -2.52 11.27
C PRO A 184 1.81 -3.33 11.38
N VAL A 185 2.84 -2.84 12.09
CA VAL A 185 4.20 -3.41 12.03
C VAL A 185 4.29 -4.82 12.61
N GLY A 186 3.23 -5.35 13.24
CA GLY A 186 3.09 -6.79 13.55
C GLY A 186 2.17 -7.57 12.59
N ALA A 187 1.22 -6.87 11.94
CA ALA A 187 0.23 -7.42 11.01
C ALA A 187 0.58 -7.21 9.52
N LEU A 188 1.75 -6.64 9.23
CA LEU A 188 2.32 -6.42 7.88
C LEU A 188 3.78 -6.90 7.80
N GLN A 189 4.22 -7.77 8.71
CA GLN A 189 5.60 -8.30 8.67
C GLN A 189 5.81 -9.30 7.55
N GLY A 190 4.75 -10.01 7.17
CA GLY A 190 4.75 -11.01 6.12
C GLY A 190 4.34 -10.46 4.76
N GLY A 191 3.78 -9.25 4.67
CA GLY A 191 3.32 -8.61 3.42
C GLY A 191 2.21 -9.38 2.66
N ASN A 192 1.82 -10.55 3.15
CA ASN A 192 0.93 -11.49 2.53
C ASN A 192 -0.29 -11.77 3.41
N GLU A 193 -0.63 -10.83 4.27
CA GLU A 193 -1.61 -11.04 5.33
C GLU A 193 -3.03 -11.23 4.83
N ALA A 194 -3.37 -10.60 3.71
CA ALA A 194 -4.64 -10.83 3.00
C ALA A 194 -4.68 -12.17 2.22
N TYR A 195 -3.59 -12.94 2.19
CA TYR A 195 -3.51 -14.23 1.49
C TYR A 195 -3.78 -15.40 2.45
N ALA A 196 -4.08 -16.57 1.87
CA ALA A 196 -4.45 -17.77 2.63
C ALA A 196 -3.27 -18.41 3.37
N LEU A 197 -2.07 -18.33 2.79
CA LEU A 197 -0.84 -18.91 3.34
C LEU A 197 -0.10 -17.85 4.13
N ALA A 198 0.07 -18.01 5.44
CA ALA A 198 0.95 -17.14 6.23
C ALA A 198 2.42 -17.37 5.86
N GLY A 199 3.21 -16.30 5.71
CA GLY A 199 4.66 -16.39 5.44
C GLY A 199 5.04 -16.90 4.05
N GLY A 200 4.15 -16.78 3.06
CA GLY A 200 4.41 -17.01 1.64
C GLY A 200 4.94 -15.75 0.95
N ASN A 201 5.44 -15.89 -0.27
CA ASN A 201 6.10 -14.81 -1.01
C ASN A 201 5.15 -14.08 -1.96
N LEU A 202 3.98 -13.65 -1.44
CA LEU A 202 2.84 -13.20 -2.24
C LEU A 202 2.35 -14.25 -3.26
N ASP A 203 2.59 -15.53 -2.97
CA ASP A 203 2.09 -16.64 -3.78
C ASP A 203 0.56 -16.80 -3.64
N GLY A 204 -0.09 -17.17 -4.74
CA GLY A 204 -1.53 -17.44 -4.77
C GLY A 204 -2.37 -16.17 -4.90
N SER A 205 -3.54 -16.18 -4.27
CA SER A 205 -4.54 -15.10 -4.39
C SER A 205 -4.97 -14.59 -3.03
N ILE A 206 -5.45 -13.35 -3.01
CA ILE A 206 -6.09 -12.74 -1.85
C ILE A 206 -7.35 -13.54 -1.51
N VAL A 207 -7.52 -13.88 -0.23
CA VAL A 207 -8.71 -14.59 0.26
C VAL A 207 -9.91 -13.67 0.11
N SER A 208 -10.91 -14.08 -0.65
CA SER A 208 -12.08 -13.23 -0.94
C SER A 208 -13.41 -13.97 -0.88
N ASP A 209 -13.41 -15.21 -0.38
CA ASP A 209 -14.57 -16.08 -0.23
C ASP A 209 -15.33 -15.87 1.10
N GLY A 210 -14.95 -14.85 1.87
CA GLY A 210 -15.52 -14.54 3.18
C GLY A 210 -14.89 -15.34 4.33
N THR A 211 -13.92 -16.21 4.06
CA THR A 211 -13.10 -16.80 5.11
C THR A 211 -12.06 -15.80 5.62
N PRO A 212 -11.66 -15.87 6.90
CA PRO A 212 -10.57 -15.05 7.41
C PRO A 212 -9.25 -15.38 6.70
N ALA A 213 -8.50 -14.35 6.30
CA ALA A 213 -7.14 -14.49 5.79
C ALA A 213 -6.14 -14.72 6.95
N SER A 214 -4.85 -14.75 6.64
CA SER A 214 -3.81 -15.02 7.64
C SER A 214 -3.70 -13.96 8.77
N ASP A 215 -4.20 -12.75 8.55
CA ASP A 215 -4.40 -11.71 9.57
C ASP A 215 -5.64 -11.93 10.46
N GLY A 216 -6.48 -12.91 10.15
CA GLY A 216 -7.78 -13.11 10.80
C GLY A 216 -8.87 -12.13 10.37
N GLN A 217 -8.60 -11.25 9.39
CA GLN A 217 -9.59 -10.34 8.81
C GLN A 217 -10.26 -10.97 7.60
N THR A 218 -11.47 -10.52 7.29
CA THR A 218 -12.18 -10.92 6.07
C THR A 218 -11.97 -9.87 4.99
N TRP A 219 -11.47 -10.31 3.83
CA TRP A 219 -11.25 -9.45 2.68
C TRP A 219 -12.33 -9.69 1.63
N THR A 220 -12.79 -8.63 0.98
CA THR A 220 -13.82 -8.67 -0.07
C THR A 220 -13.49 -7.67 -1.16
N PRO A 221 -13.89 -7.88 -2.43
CA PRO A 221 -13.71 -6.89 -3.47
C PRO A 221 -14.35 -5.55 -3.07
N SER A 222 -13.61 -4.45 -3.16
CA SER A 222 -14.18 -3.12 -2.89
C SER A 222 -15.13 -2.76 -4.04
N GLY A 223 -16.40 -2.51 -3.73
CA GLY A 223 -17.33 -1.91 -4.68
C GLY A 223 -16.78 -0.57 -5.14
N GLY A 224 -16.65 -0.40 -6.46
CA GLY A 224 -16.12 0.81 -7.08
C GLY A 224 -16.93 2.07 -6.80
#